data_AF-A0A7C9JIG8-F1
#
_entry.id   AF-A0A7C9JIG8-F1
#
_cell.length_a   1.000
_cell.length_b   1.000
_cell.length_c   1.000
_cell.angle_alpha   90.00
_cell.angle_beta   90.00
_cell.angle_gamma   90.00
#
_symmetry.space_group_name_H-M   'P 1'
#
loop_
_entity.id
_entity.type
_entity.pdbx_description
1 polymer ?
#
loop_
_entity_poly.entity_id
_entity_poly.type
_entity_poly.pdbx_seq_one_letter_code
_entity_poly.pdbx_strand_id
1 'polypeptide(L)'
;MPHASDLPKHEASLGACRSFSNFDLPTVPKWSNSRMVIVGDAAHATSPSSGQGASMAIEDAVVLARCLRDHDVPDAFAVYERLRRARVERIVAQGKRNGDGKAPGPVGAYLRDLFLPVVLRQVAKRGSLSWMYDHRIAWDESV
;
A
#
# COMPACT_ATOMS: atom_id res chain seq x y z
N MET A 1 43.82 38.05 -8.83
CA MET A 1 42.73 37.66 -7.92
C MET A 1 41.42 37.78 -8.69
N PRO A 2 40.92 36.71 -9.34
CA PRO A 2 39.63 36.74 -10.01
C PRO A 2 38.46 36.53 -9.03
N HIS A 3 37.33 37.08 -9.42
CA HIS A 3 36.13 37.40 -8.65
C HIS A 3 35.24 36.16 -8.40
N ALA A 4 34.64 36.06 -7.21
CA ALA A 4 33.84 34.91 -6.74
C ALA A 4 32.41 34.83 -7.33
N SER A 5 32.21 35.16 -8.60
CA SER A 5 30.86 35.25 -9.22
C SER A 5 30.60 34.32 -10.41
N ASP A 6 31.57 33.48 -10.80
CA ASP A 6 31.43 32.55 -11.94
C ASP A 6 31.36 31.08 -11.52
N LEU A 7 30.50 30.76 -10.55
CA LEU A 7 30.12 29.36 -10.30
C LEU A 7 28.86 29.03 -11.10
N PRO A 8 28.91 28.06 -12.05
CA PRO A 8 27.72 27.65 -12.78
C PRO A 8 26.67 27.12 -11.79
N LYS A 9 25.47 27.70 -11.89
CA LYS A 9 24.30 27.33 -11.09
C LYS A 9 23.91 25.89 -11.40
N HIS A 10 24.05 25.03 -10.39
CA HIS A 10 23.33 23.77 -10.22
C HIS A 10 23.19 22.89 -11.47
N GLU A 11 24.27 22.19 -11.81
CA GLU A 11 24.16 20.92 -12.51
C GLU A 11 23.54 19.92 -11.53
N ALA A 12 22.21 19.92 -11.42
CA ALA A 12 21.50 18.82 -10.81
C ALA A 12 21.80 17.61 -11.68
N SER A 13 22.59 16.67 -11.14
CA SER A 13 22.77 15.35 -11.72
C SER A 13 21.40 14.70 -11.86
N LEU A 14 20.78 14.82 -13.04
CA LEU A 14 19.60 14.08 -13.42
C LEU A 14 20.04 12.62 -13.58
N GLY A 15 20.23 11.94 -12.45
CA GLY A 15 20.31 10.49 -12.43
C GLY A 15 19.09 9.97 -13.17
N ALA A 16 19.31 9.06 -14.12
CA ALA A 16 18.27 8.59 -15.03
C ALA A 16 16.98 8.25 -14.28
N CYS A 17 15.94 9.06 -14.49
CA CYS A 17 14.61 8.79 -13.95
C CYS A 17 14.08 7.55 -14.66
N ARG A 18 14.02 6.42 -13.93
CA ARG A 18 13.47 5.17 -14.47
C ARG A 18 11.97 5.17 -14.25
N SER A 19 11.23 5.14 -15.35
CA SER A 19 9.79 4.91 -15.32
C SER A 19 9.51 3.42 -15.16
N PHE A 20 8.57 3.08 -14.26
CA PHE A 20 8.04 1.73 -14.10
C PHE A 20 6.56 1.75 -14.46
N SER A 21 6.13 0.83 -15.33
CA SER A 21 4.72 0.67 -15.68
C SER A 21 3.96 0.04 -14.50
N ASN A 22 2.82 0.64 -14.16
CA ASN A 22 1.91 0.07 -13.17
C ASN A 22 1.03 -0.98 -13.85
N PHE A 23 1.02 -2.20 -13.30
CA PHE A 23 0.16 -3.29 -13.74
C PHE A 23 -0.82 -3.64 -12.63
N ASP A 24 -2.11 -3.62 -12.95
CA ASP A 24 -3.15 -4.11 -12.05
C ASP A 24 -3.45 -5.58 -12.37
N LEU A 25 -3.38 -6.44 -11.36
CA LEU A 25 -3.81 -7.83 -11.49
C LEU A 25 -5.28 -7.99 -11.09
N PRO A 26 -6.04 -8.87 -11.78
CA PRO A 26 -7.36 -9.28 -11.31
C PRO A 26 -7.24 -10.04 -9.99
N THR A 27 -8.31 -10.04 -9.19
CA THR A 27 -8.33 -10.72 -7.88
C THR A 27 -8.06 -12.21 -8.03
N VAL A 28 -7.09 -12.74 -7.29
CA VAL A 28 -6.78 -14.18 -7.32
C VAL A 28 -7.87 -14.94 -6.55
N PRO A 29 -8.60 -15.88 -7.20
CA PRO A 29 -9.76 -16.53 -6.60
C PRO A 29 -9.39 -17.53 -5.50
N LYS A 30 -8.19 -18.11 -5.53
CA LYS A 30 -7.71 -19.05 -4.52
C LYS A 30 -6.22 -18.81 -4.24
N TRP A 31 -5.85 -18.69 -2.96
CA TRP A 31 -4.47 -18.35 -2.57
C TRP A 31 -3.65 -19.56 -2.14
N SER A 32 -4.25 -20.74 -2.07
CA SER A 32 -3.57 -21.94 -1.62
C SER A 32 -4.01 -23.19 -2.35
N ASN A 33 -3.16 -24.20 -2.26
CA ASN A 33 -3.50 -25.60 -2.53
C ASN A 33 -3.02 -26.46 -1.35
N SER A 34 -3.06 -27.78 -1.49
CA SER A 34 -2.73 -28.71 -0.39
C SER A 34 -1.34 -28.52 0.22
N ARG A 35 -0.39 -27.89 -0.49
CA ARG A 35 1.02 -27.78 -0.06
C ARG A 35 1.66 -26.41 -0.27
N MET A 36 1.01 -25.50 -0.97
CA MET A 36 1.56 -24.19 -1.33
C MET A 36 0.54 -23.10 -1.04
N VAL A 37 1.05 -21.96 -0.59
CA VAL A 37 0.30 -20.72 -0.36
C VAL A 37 1.05 -19.56 -0.99
N ILE A 38 0.34 -18.63 -1.59
CA ILE A 38 0.89 -17.37 -2.11
C ILE A 38 0.64 -16.23 -1.12
N VAL A 39 1.60 -15.31 -1.01
CA VAL A 39 1.58 -14.18 -0.09
C VAL A 39 2.11 -12.92 -0.77
N GLY A 40 1.83 -11.74 -0.21
CA GLY A 40 2.30 -10.46 -0.74
C GLY A 40 1.78 -10.20 -2.16
N ASP A 41 2.59 -9.53 -2.98
CA ASP A 41 2.19 -9.15 -4.34
C ASP A 41 1.80 -10.34 -5.24
N ALA A 42 2.29 -11.55 -4.96
CA ALA A 42 1.86 -12.75 -5.68
C ALA A 42 0.38 -13.07 -5.44
N ALA A 43 -0.13 -12.81 -4.24
CA ALA A 43 -1.54 -12.96 -3.89
C ALA A 43 -2.37 -11.72 -4.20
N HIS A 44 -1.77 -10.53 -4.07
CA HIS A 44 -2.52 -9.27 -4.08
C HIS A 44 -1.72 -8.04 -4.54
N ALA A 45 -1.08 -8.12 -5.70
CA ALA A 45 -0.41 -6.98 -6.33
C ALA A 45 -1.24 -5.69 -6.20
N THR A 46 -0.74 -4.75 -5.39
CA THR A 46 -1.42 -3.49 -5.13
C THR A 46 -0.89 -2.39 -6.01
N SER A 47 -1.78 -1.45 -6.35
CA SER A 47 -1.34 -0.21 -6.99
C SER A 47 -0.32 0.49 -6.09
N PRO A 48 0.85 0.91 -6.62
CA PRO A 48 1.89 1.55 -5.81
C PRO A 48 1.43 2.87 -5.18
N SER A 49 0.32 3.46 -5.67
CA SER A 49 -0.34 4.63 -5.07
C SER A 49 -0.83 4.40 -3.64
N SER A 50 -0.98 3.16 -3.20
CA SER A 50 -1.41 2.83 -1.83
C SER A 50 -0.26 2.90 -0.82
N GLY A 51 0.99 2.67 -1.24
CA GLY A 51 2.16 2.57 -0.35
C GLY A 51 2.09 1.43 0.68
N GLN A 52 1.16 0.47 0.56
CA GLN A 52 0.93 -0.58 1.57
C GLN A 52 1.42 -1.98 1.17
N GLY A 53 1.97 -2.16 -0.04
CA GLY A 53 2.42 -3.48 -0.54
C GLY A 53 3.32 -4.23 0.45
N ALA A 54 4.40 -3.58 0.88
CA ALA A 54 5.35 -4.17 1.84
C ALA A 54 4.71 -4.43 3.21
N SER A 55 3.89 -3.50 3.73
CA SER A 55 3.19 -3.69 5.00
C SER A 55 2.26 -4.89 4.96
N MET A 56 1.49 -5.06 3.88
CA MET A 56 0.59 -6.21 3.73
C MET A 56 1.36 -7.52 3.63
N ALA A 57 2.50 -7.55 2.93
CA ALA A 57 3.35 -8.74 2.87
C ALA A 57 3.88 -9.16 4.26
N ILE A 58 4.26 -8.18 5.10
CA ILE A 58 4.69 -8.45 6.48
C ILE A 58 3.52 -8.97 7.31
N GLU A 59 2.36 -8.33 7.23
CA GLU A 59 1.16 -8.78 7.92
C GLU A 59 0.74 -10.20 7.48
N ASP A 60 0.86 -10.52 6.19
CA ASP A 60 0.60 -11.87 5.67
C ASP A 60 1.52 -12.90 6.32
N ALA A 61 2.81 -12.60 6.44
CA ALA A 61 3.78 -13.50 7.06
C ALA A 61 3.41 -13.78 8.52
N VAL A 62 3.00 -12.76 9.29
CA VAL A 62 2.60 -12.91 10.69
C VAL A 62 1.31 -13.72 10.82
N VAL A 63 0.29 -13.43 10.01
CA VAL A 63 -0.99 -14.18 10.07
C VAL A 63 -0.80 -15.61 9.62
N LEU A 64 -0.04 -15.86 8.55
CA LEU A 64 0.28 -17.20 8.10
C LEU A 64 1.02 -18.01 9.18
N ALA A 65 1.98 -17.39 9.86
CA ALA A 65 2.69 -18.04 10.96
C ALA A 65 1.75 -18.40 12.12
N ARG A 66 0.78 -17.53 12.46
CA ARG A 66 -0.24 -17.85 13.47
C ARG A 66 -1.14 -19.01 13.04
N CYS A 67 -1.61 -19.01 11.79
CA CYS A 67 -2.44 -20.11 11.28
C CYS A 67 -1.70 -21.45 11.29
N LEU A 68 -0.41 -21.46 10.93
CA LEU A 68 0.43 -22.67 10.95
C LEU A 68 0.78 -23.13 12.37
N ARG A 69 0.76 -22.23 13.35
CA ARG A 69 0.94 -22.58 14.77
C ARG A 69 -0.30 -23.28 15.33
N ASP A 70 -1.49 -22.81 14.95
CA ASP A 70 -2.75 -23.19 15.57
C ASP A 70 -3.50 -24.31 14.82
N HIS A 71 -3.17 -24.57 13.54
CA HIS A 71 -3.85 -25.54 12.68
C HIS A 71 -2.88 -26.39 11.85
N ASP A 72 -3.37 -27.53 11.37
CA ASP A 72 -2.68 -28.33 10.35
C ASP A 72 -2.59 -27.59 9.01
N VAL A 73 -1.57 -27.88 8.21
CA VAL A 73 -1.22 -27.10 6.98
C VAL A 73 -2.40 -26.81 6.04
N PRO A 74 -3.26 -27.78 5.66
CA PRO A 74 -4.37 -27.50 4.76
C PRO A 74 -5.41 -26.53 5.36
N ASP A 75 -5.70 -26.69 6.65
CA ASP A 75 -6.66 -25.86 7.38
C ASP A 75 -6.07 -24.48 7.66
N ALA A 76 -4.80 -24.41 8.05
CA ALA A 76 -4.05 -23.18 8.23
C ALA A 76 -4.12 -22.27 7.00
N PHE A 77 -3.97 -22.83 5.80
CA PHE A 77 -4.05 -22.05 4.56
C PHE A 77 -5.45 -21.52 4.27
N ALA A 78 -6.49 -22.30 4.56
CA ALA A 78 -7.88 -21.86 4.40
C ALA A 78 -8.25 -20.76 5.41
N VAL A 79 -7.79 -20.89 6.66
CA VAL A 79 -7.96 -19.88 7.70
C VAL A 79 -7.20 -18.60 7.34
N TYR A 80 -5.94 -18.71 6.91
CA TYR A 80 -5.13 -17.59 6.44
C TYR A 80 -5.84 -16.80 5.34
N GLU A 81 -6.31 -17.48 4.29
CA GLU A 81 -6.98 -16.83 3.17
C GLU A 81 -8.23 -16.06 3.64
N ARG A 82 -9.04 -16.68 4.51
CA ARG A 82 -10.26 -16.04 5.05
C ARG A 82 -9.95 -14.78 5.86
N LEU A 83 -8.91 -14.80 6.70
CA LEU A 83 -8.55 -13.67 7.55
C LEU A 83 -7.97 -12.50 6.75
N ARG A 84 -7.20 -12.79 5.69
CA ARG A 84 -6.48 -11.77 4.93
C ARG A 84 -7.29 -11.16 3.80
N ARG A 85 -8.15 -11.95 3.14
CA ARG A 85 -8.88 -11.54 1.92
C ARG A 85 -9.63 -10.22 2.09
N ALA A 86 -10.42 -10.08 3.16
CA ALA A 86 -11.22 -8.87 3.38
C ALA A 86 -10.36 -7.61 3.60
N ARG A 87 -9.22 -7.73 4.30
CA ARG A 87 -8.32 -6.60 4.56
C ARG A 87 -7.60 -6.18 3.28
N VAL A 88 -7.05 -7.15 2.57
CA VAL A 88 -6.31 -6.95 1.33
C VAL A 88 -7.20 -6.32 0.25
N GLU A 89 -8.39 -6.87 0.01
CA GLU A 89 -9.32 -6.33 -0.99
C GLU A 89 -9.73 -4.89 -0.68
N ARG A 90 -9.89 -4.54 0.61
CA ARG A 90 -10.18 -3.17 1.05
C ARG A 90 -9.02 -2.20 0.78
N ILE A 91 -7.78 -2.61 1.00
CA ILE A 91 -6.59 -1.79 0.73
C ILE A 91 -6.39 -1.63 -0.79
N VAL A 92 -6.51 -2.71 -1.57
CA VAL A 92 -6.43 -2.68 -3.04
C VAL A 92 -7.47 -1.71 -3.62
N ALA A 93 -8.72 -1.81 -3.18
CA ALA A 93 -9.80 -0.94 -3.64
C ALA A 93 -9.55 0.54 -3.28
N GLN A 94 -8.96 0.82 -2.11
CA GLN A 94 -8.57 2.18 -1.73
C GLN A 94 -7.41 2.71 -2.59
N GLY A 95 -6.41 1.88 -2.89
CA GLY A 95 -5.29 2.23 -3.77
C GLY A 95 -5.75 2.60 -5.17
N LYS A 96 -6.68 1.83 -5.75
CA LYS A 96 -7.28 2.14 -7.06
C LYS A 96 -8.00 3.50 -7.06
N ARG A 97 -8.83 3.75 -6.05
CA ARG A 97 -9.53 5.05 -5.89
C ARG A 97 -8.56 6.24 -5.78
N ASN A 98 -7.41 6.04 -5.13
CA ASN A 98 -6.39 7.08 -5.01
C ASN A 98 -5.61 7.29 -6.33
N GLY A 99 -5.43 6.24 -7.13
CA GLY A 99 -4.69 6.26 -8.40
C GLY A 99 -5.47 6.79 -9.60
N ASP A 100 -6.80 6.63 -9.61
CA ASP A 100 -7.67 7.06 -10.73
C ASP A 100 -7.92 8.58 -10.78
N GLY A 101 -7.44 9.32 -9.79
CA GLY A 101 -7.54 10.78 -9.75
C GLY A 101 -6.68 11.42 -10.84
N LYS A 102 -7.31 11.92 -11.91
CA LYS A 102 -6.61 12.79 -12.87
C LYS A 102 -6.04 14.01 -12.15
N ALA A 103 -4.79 14.36 -12.47
CA ALA A 103 -4.19 15.60 -12.00
C ALA A 103 -5.16 16.78 -12.29
N PRO A 104 -5.52 17.58 -11.28
CA PRO A 104 -6.42 18.71 -11.50
C PRO A 104 -5.81 19.64 -12.54
N GLY A 105 -6.63 20.13 -13.48
CA GLY A 105 -6.21 21.21 -14.38
C GLY A 105 -5.82 22.47 -13.58
N PRO A 106 -5.25 23.50 -14.24
CA PRO A 106 -4.67 24.66 -13.54
C PRO A 106 -5.60 25.33 -12.53
N VAL A 107 -6.88 25.46 -12.88
CA VAL A 107 -7.93 26.02 -12.01
C VAL A 107 -8.24 25.08 -10.83
N GLY A 108 -8.30 23.77 -11.09
CA GLY A 108 -8.52 22.76 -10.06
C GLY A 108 -7.36 22.64 -9.08
N ALA A 109 -6.12 22.85 -9.53
CA ALA A 109 -4.94 22.88 -8.69
C ALA A 109 -4.99 24.07 -7.74
N TYR A 110 -5.34 25.27 -8.23
CA TYR A 110 -5.51 26.45 -7.40
C TYR A 110 -6.59 26.29 -6.33
N LEU A 111 -7.76 25.77 -6.71
CA LEU A 111 -8.84 25.49 -5.76
C LEU A 111 -8.44 24.43 -4.74
N ARG A 112 -7.80 23.34 -5.17
CA ARG A 112 -7.25 22.33 -4.26
C ARG A 112 -6.30 23.00 -3.28
N ASP A 113 -5.30 23.75 -3.74
CA ASP A 113 -4.25 24.31 -2.88
C ASP A 113 -4.82 25.32 -1.87
N LEU A 114 -5.90 26.02 -2.21
CA LEU A 114 -6.63 26.91 -1.31
C LEU A 114 -7.40 26.15 -0.21
N PHE A 115 -8.06 25.04 -0.56
CA PHE A 115 -8.92 24.29 0.38
C PHE A 115 -8.20 23.13 1.08
N LEU A 116 -7.07 22.69 0.55
CA LEU A 116 -6.26 21.56 1.04
C LEU A 116 -5.86 21.73 2.51
N PRO A 117 -5.44 22.91 3.02
CA PRO A 117 -5.10 23.08 4.44
C PRO A 117 -6.28 22.84 5.39
N VAL A 118 -7.48 23.22 4.98
CA VAL A 118 -8.72 23.04 5.75
C VAL A 118 -9.13 21.58 5.72
N VAL A 119 -9.12 20.96 4.54
CA VAL A 119 -9.44 19.55 4.36
C VAL A 119 -8.44 18.67 5.10
N LEU A 120 -7.13 18.93 5.02
CA LEU A 120 -6.10 18.19 5.76
C LEU A 120 -6.31 18.27 7.27
N ARG A 121 -6.58 19.48 7.81
CA ARG A 121 -6.91 19.63 9.24
C ARG A 121 -8.13 18.83 9.65
N GLN A 122 -9.13 18.73 8.78
CA GLN A 122 -10.38 18.03 9.07
C GLN A 122 -10.27 16.50 8.90
N VAL A 123 -9.48 16.04 7.93
CA VAL A 123 -9.14 14.62 7.73
C VAL A 123 -8.23 14.11 8.84
N ALA A 124 -7.24 14.90 9.26
CA ALA A 124 -6.39 14.60 10.41
C ALA A 124 -7.21 14.45 11.70
N LYS A 125 -8.24 15.29 11.90
CA LYS A 125 -9.18 15.16 13.02
C LYS A 125 -10.10 13.94 12.95
N ARG A 126 -10.36 13.40 11.75
CA ARG A 126 -11.30 12.28 11.55
C ARG A 126 -10.67 10.90 11.67
N GLY A 127 -9.36 10.79 11.88
CA GLY A 127 -8.69 9.49 11.97
C GLY A 127 -8.99 8.58 10.78
N SER A 128 -9.30 9.13 9.60
CA SER A 128 -9.88 8.37 8.48
C SER A 128 -8.96 7.27 7.93
N LEU A 129 -7.69 7.31 8.29
CA LEU A 129 -6.65 6.35 7.90
C LEU A 129 -6.19 5.46 9.08
N SER A 130 -6.74 5.65 10.29
CA SER A 130 -6.36 4.86 11.47
C SER A 130 -6.61 3.37 11.26
N TRP A 131 -7.69 2.98 10.59
CA TRP A 131 -7.96 1.57 10.28
C TRP A 131 -6.86 0.90 9.44
N MET A 132 -6.10 1.69 8.66
CA MET A 132 -4.98 1.23 7.85
C MET A 132 -3.70 1.16 8.68
N TYR A 133 -3.37 2.25 9.40
CA TYR A 133 -2.09 2.41 10.11
C TYR A 133 -2.08 1.90 11.56
N ASP A 134 -3.20 1.94 12.27
CA ASP A 134 -3.34 1.45 13.66
C ASP A 134 -3.70 -0.04 13.71
N HIS A 135 -3.55 -0.76 12.60
CA HIS A 135 -3.82 -2.19 12.59
C HIS A 135 -2.79 -2.94 13.44
N ARG A 136 -3.30 -3.72 14.40
CA ARG A 136 -2.50 -4.56 15.29
C ARG A 136 -2.88 -6.02 15.08
N ILE A 137 -1.86 -6.87 15.00
CA ILE A 137 -2.01 -8.31 14.97
C ILE A 137 -1.47 -8.81 16.32
N ALA A 138 -2.36 -9.22 17.22
CA ALA A 138 -1.96 -9.82 18.48
C ALA A 138 -1.41 -11.23 18.21
N TRP A 139 -0.19 -11.50 18.66
CA TRP A 139 0.43 -12.81 18.46
C TRP A 139 -0.22 -13.88 19.33
N ASP A 140 -0.54 -13.54 20.58
CA ASP A 140 -1.00 -14.50 21.59
C ASP A 140 -2.46 -14.93 21.42
N GLU A 141 -3.21 -14.27 20.54
CA GLU A 141 -4.55 -14.72 20.18
C GLU A 141 -4.47 -15.94 19.27
N SER A 142 -5.26 -16.97 19.55
CA SER A 142 -5.44 -18.12 18.65
C SER A 142 -6.33 -17.73 17.46
N VAL A 143 -6.04 -18.29 16.29
CA VAL A 143 -6.82 -18.08 15.06
C VAL A 143 -7.76 -19.23 14.73
#